data_AF-A0A930MRV8-F1
#
_entry.id   AF-A0A930MRV8-F1
#
_cell.length_a   1.000
_cell.length_b   1.000
_cell.length_c   1.000
_cell.angle_alpha   90.00
_cell.angle_beta   90.00
_cell.angle_gamma   90.00
#
_symmetry.space_group_name_H-M   'P 1'
#
loop_
_entity.id
_entity.type
_entity.pdbx_description
1 polymer ?
#
loop_
_entity_poly.entity_id
_entity_poly.type
_entity_poly.pdbx_seq_one_letter_code
_entity_poly.pdbx_strand_id
1 'polypeptide(L)'
;MRQTKRTYKDSLFRDIFNNEKRLSEIYASLAGSIAEPSEIRITTMNETFFSSEKNDVSFLVQDRHIVLLEHQSTVNANMPLRLLWYVAELYRQYVDPKAPYRSKRIALPAPTFYVFYNGWVEMPQEWQLRLSDSFGDAAGAMELIVNVLNINAEAEHPILARCVPLRAYSAFVAKVRDCVHSGTALARAVPEAIRYCIAHNYLPEYFTNKLEKEVFDMVNFEWDEELARQVRAEEAWEDGMESGRQHGM
;
A
#
# COMPACT_ATOMS: atom_id res chain seq x y z
N MET A 1 -0.64 8.54 -23.13
CA MET A 1 -0.20 7.62 -22.06
C MET A 1 -0.69 8.20 -20.74
N ARG A 2 -1.56 7.52 -19.99
CA ARG A 2 -1.90 7.93 -18.62
C ARG A 2 -0.68 7.62 -17.76
N GLN A 3 0.11 8.63 -17.42
CA GLN A 3 1.14 8.48 -16.39
C GLN A 3 0.44 8.05 -15.10
N THR A 4 0.83 6.90 -14.54
CA THR A 4 0.45 6.52 -13.17
C THR A 4 0.92 7.65 -12.25
N LYS A 5 -0.03 8.36 -11.65
CA LYS A 5 0.22 9.44 -10.69
C LYS A 5 0.77 8.78 -9.42
N ARG A 6 2.10 8.72 -9.27
CA ARG A 6 2.73 8.10 -8.10
C ARG A 6 2.74 9.09 -6.96
N THR A 7 2.20 8.70 -5.81
CA THR A 7 2.30 9.49 -4.59
C THR A 7 3.66 9.26 -3.92
N TYR A 8 4.02 10.15 -2.99
CA TYR A 8 5.22 9.95 -2.16
C TYR A 8 5.12 8.70 -1.28
N LYS A 9 3.91 8.35 -0.85
CA LYS A 9 3.61 7.19 0.01
C LYS A 9 3.90 5.89 -0.73
N ASP A 10 3.40 5.76 -1.95
CA ASP A 10 3.66 4.60 -2.82
C ASP A 10 5.16 4.48 -3.14
N SER A 11 5.76 5.58 -3.61
CA SER A 11 7.18 5.59 -3.99
C SER A 11 8.11 5.20 -2.82
N LEU A 12 7.84 5.70 -1.61
CA LEU A 12 8.60 5.34 -0.42
C LEU A 12 8.37 3.90 0.01
N PHE A 13 7.12 3.43 0.03
CA PHE A 13 6.80 2.06 0.42
C PHE A 13 7.55 1.06 -0.46
N ARG A 14 7.50 1.28 -1.79
CA ARG A 14 8.21 0.45 -2.77
C ARG A 14 9.70 0.49 -2.59
N ASP A 15 10.29 1.66 -2.35
CA ASP A 15 11.75 1.77 -2.17
C ASP A 15 12.21 1.09 -0.87
N ILE A 16 11.45 1.25 0.23
CA ILE A 16 11.73 0.54 1.48
C ILE A 16 11.70 -0.97 1.26
N PHE A 17 10.66 -1.49 0.60
CA PHE A 17 10.43 -2.92 0.44
C PHE A 17 11.01 -3.53 -0.83
N ASN A 18 11.71 -2.76 -1.67
CA ASN A 18 12.56 -3.31 -2.75
C ASN A 18 13.88 -3.86 -2.18
N ASN A 19 13.77 -4.70 -1.15
CA ASN A 19 14.87 -5.27 -0.40
C ASN A 19 14.43 -6.59 0.24
N GLU A 20 15.07 -7.70 -0.14
CA GLU A 20 14.72 -9.06 0.29
C GLU A 20 14.72 -9.22 1.81
N LYS A 21 15.65 -8.59 2.53
CA LYS A 21 15.72 -8.66 4.00
C LYS A 21 14.49 -8.03 4.65
N ARG A 22 14.05 -6.88 4.17
CA ARG A 22 12.85 -6.20 4.68
C ARG A 22 11.56 -6.90 4.27
N LEU A 23 11.54 -7.52 3.09
CA LEU A 23 10.44 -8.38 2.64
C LEU A 23 10.29 -9.64 3.49
N SER A 24 11.41 -10.26 3.85
CA SER A 24 11.44 -11.38 4.81
C SER A 24 10.86 -10.96 6.17
N GLU A 25 11.22 -9.77 6.68
CA GLU A 25 10.73 -9.26 7.96
C GLU A 25 9.21 -8.97 7.95
N ILE A 26 8.70 -8.34 6.90
CA ILE A 26 7.25 -8.09 6.78
C ILE A 26 6.49 -9.40 6.55
N TYR A 27 7.04 -10.33 5.78
CA TYR A 27 6.45 -11.66 5.61
C TYR A 27 6.32 -12.39 6.95
N ALA A 28 7.39 -12.44 7.74
CA ALA A 28 7.36 -13.06 9.06
C ALA A 28 6.32 -12.41 9.99
N SER A 29 6.18 -11.08 9.89
CA SER A 29 5.20 -10.32 10.68
C SER A 29 3.75 -10.54 10.28
N LEU A 30 3.51 -10.93 9.01
CA LEU A 30 2.18 -11.19 8.43
C LEU A 30 1.78 -12.67 8.54
N ALA A 31 2.65 -13.58 8.10
CA ALA A 31 2.38 -15.02 8.02
C ALA A 31 2.66 -15.77 9.33
N GLY A 32 3.41 -15.17 10.26
CA GLY A 32 3.83 -15.83 11.51
C GLY A 32 4.92 -16.88 11.32
N SER A 33 5.42 -17.06 10.10
CA SER A 33 6.51 -17.97 9.74
C SER A 33 7.72 -17.20 9.22
N ILE A 34 8.91 -17.54 9.69
CA ILE A 34 10.15 -16.93 9.21
C ILE A 34 10.49 -17.50 7.84
N ALA A 35 10.87 -16.62 6.91
CA ALA A 35 11.49 -16.99 5.64
C ALA A 35 12.84 -16.27 5.54
N GLU A 36 13.87 -16.96 5.09
CA GLU A 36 15.19 -16.35 4.87
C GLU A 36 15.12 -15.40 3.67
N PRO A 37 15.91 -14.30 3.64
CA PRO A 37 15.92 -13.38 2.50
C PRO A 37 16.17 -14.07 1.15
N SER A 38 17.00 -15.12 1.12
CA SER A 38 17.28 -15.91 -0.09
C SER A 38 16.07 -16.71 -0.61
N GLU A 39 15.03 -16.88 0.20
CA GLU A 39 13.79 -17.55 -0.18
C GLU A 39 12.74 -16.56 -0.74
N ILE A 40 13.03 -15.26 -0.70
CA ILE A 40 12.19 -14.20 -1.23
C ILE A 40 12.60 -13.92 -2.68
N ARG A 41 11.65 -14.04 -3.60
CA ARG A 41 11.81 -13.57 -4.97
C ARG A 41 10.87 -12.40 -5.22
N ILE A 42 11.42 -11.22 -5.47
CA ILE A 42 10.61 -10.04 -5.79
C ILE A 42 9.97 -10.27 -7.17
N THR A 43 8.64 -10.20 -7.22
CA THR A 43 7.84 -10.41 -8.44
C THR A 43 7.06 -9.16 -8.85
N THR A 44 7.32 -8.01 -8.20
CA THR A 44 6.62 -6.75 -8.48
C THR A 44 6.53 -6.51 -9.97
N MET A 45 5.31 -6.35 -10.48
CA MET A 45 5.04 -6.43 -11.91
C MET A 45 5.74 -5.29 -12.68
N ASN A 46 6.64 -5.66 -13.59
CA ASN A 46 7.24 -4.73 -14.53
C ASN A 46 6.42 -4.67 -15.85
N GLU A 47 5.77 -3.51 -16.03
CA GLU A 47 5.37 -2.83 -17.27
C GLU A 47 4.72 -3.55 -18.46
N THR A 48 4.27 -4.80 -18.36
CA THR A 48 4.07 -5.53 -19.62
C THR A 48 2.66 -5.61 -20.23
N PHE A 49 1.54 -5.29 -19.56
CA PHE A 49 0.23 -5.28 -20.25
C PHE A 49 -0.80 -4.24 -19.77
N PHE A 50 -0.96 -4.03 -18.46
CA PHE A 50 -1.80 -2.96 -17.91
C PHE A 50 -0.94 -1.71 -17.69
N SER A 51 -0.82 -0.89 -18.73
CA SER A 51 0.09 0.27 -18.80
C SER A 51 -0.22 1.42 -17.83
N SER A 52 -1.07 1.23 -16.80
CA SER A 52 -1.45 2.30 -15.87
C SER A 52 -1.48 1.92 -14.39
N GLU A 53 -1.56 0.64 -14.00
CA GLU A 53 -1.72 0.26 -12.59
C GLU A 53 -0.73 -0.83 -12.19
N LYS A 54 0.36 -0.40 -11.53
CA LYS A 54 1.34 -1.30 -10.92
C LYS A 54 0.82 -1.67 -9.53
N ASN A 55 1.02 -2.92 -9.14
CA ASN A 55 0.95 -3.26 -7.72
C ASN A 55 2.12 -2.60 -7.00
N ASP A 56 1.96 -2.32 -5.70
CA ASP A 56 3.01 -1.63 -4.95
C ASP A 56 4.19 -2.60 -4.76
N VAL A 57 3.95 -3.72 -4.09
CA VAL A 57 4.96 -4.75 -3.85
C VAL A 57 4.34 -6.14 -4.00
N SER A 58 5.00 -7.02 -4.75
CA SER A 58 4.68 -8.45 -4.73
C SER A 58 5.93 -9.29 -4.71
N PHE A 59 5.86 -10.42 -4.02
CA PHE A 59 6.97 -11.34 -3.92
C PHE A 59 6.48 -12.76 -3.70
N LEU A 60 7.30 -13.71 -4.11
CA LEU A 60 7.10 -15.13 -3.93
C LEU A 60 7.98 -15.60 -2.77
N VAL A 61 7.40 -16.37 -1.86
CA VAL A 61 8.12 -17.01 -0.74
C VAL A 61 8.14 -18.51 -0.95
N GLN A 62 9.34 -19.11 -0.85
CA GLN A 62 9.55 -20.55 -0.95
C GLN A 62 8.95 -21.19 -2.22
N ASP A 63 8.85 -20.43 -3.31
CA ASP A 63 8.21 -20.84 -4.57
C ASP A 63 6.76 -21.32 -4.44
N ARG A 64 6.07 -20.96 -3.35
CA ARG A 64 4.77 -21.53 -2.98
C ARG A 64 3.74 -20.51 -2.52
N HIS A 65 4.16 -19.33 -2.06
CA HIS A 65 3.27 -18.32 -1.49
C HIS A 65 3.49 -16.98 -2.20
N ILE A 66 2.51 -16.52 -2.98
CA ILE A 66 2.54 -15.18 -3.57
C ILE A 66 1.97 -14.21 -2.55
N VAL A 67 2.74 -13.21 -2.15
CA VAL A 67 2.26 -12.14 -1.27
C VAL A 67 2.12 -10.88 -2.10
N LEU A 68 0.92 -10.29 -2.08
CA LEU A 68 0.65 -8.98 -2.65
C LEU A 68 0.41 -7.99 -1.53
N LEU A 69 1.21 -6.93 -1.52
CA LEU A 69 1.10 -5.80 -0.61
C LEU A 69 0.69 -4.57 -1.40
N GLU A 70 -0.37 -3.94 -0.94
CA GLU A 70 -0.83 -2.65 -1.43
C GLU A 70 -0.91 -1.66 -0.26
N HIS A 71 -0.73 -0.39 -0.57
CA HIS A 71 -0.90 0.71 0.35
C HIS A 71 -2.08 1.59 -0.07
N GLN A 72 -2.90 2.01 0.89
CA GLN A 72 -4.00 2.95 0.65
C GLN A 72 -4.15 4.00 1.74
N SER A 73 -4.52 5.22 1.31
CA SER A 73 -4.95 6.31 2.21
C SER A 73 -6.47 6.49 2.25
N THR A 74 -7.19 5.84 1.34
CA THR A 74 -8.65 5.94 1.23
C THR A 74 -9.22 4.54 1.20
N VAL A 75 -10.30 4.33 1.96
CA VAL A 75 -10.99 3.04 1.99
C VAL A 75 -11.57 2.78 0.60
N ASN A 76 -11.22 1.64 0.02
CA ASN A 76 -11.71 1.24 -1.30
C ASN A 76 -12.24 -0.19 -1.26
N ALA A 77 -13.56 -0.35 -1.28
CA ALA A 77 -14.22 -1.65 -1.29
C ALA A 77 -13.91 -2.49 -2.54
N ASN A 78 -13.45 -1.86 -3.64
CA ASN A 78 -13.12 -2.55 -4.88
C ASN A 78 -11.68 -3.10 -4.92
N MET A 79 -10.93 -3.03 -3.81
CA MET A 79 -9.57 -3.60 -3.76
C MET A 79 -9.45 -5.08 -4.10
N PRO A 80 -10.39 -5.96 -3.70
CA PRO A 80 -10.35 -7.36 -4.11
C PRO A 80 -10.35 -7.53 -5.64
N LEU A 81 -11.07 -6.68 -6.38
CA LEU A 81 -11.09 -6.71 -7.85
C LEU A 81 -9.74 -6.29 -8.45
N ARG A 82 -9.12 -5.25 -7.91
CA ARG A 82 -7.78 -4.79 -8.37
C ARG A 82 -6.72 -5.87 -8.10
N LEU A 83 -6.77 -6.51 -6.93
CA LEU A 83 -5.86 -7.61 -6.57
C LEU A 83 -6.09 -8.88 -7.38
N LEU A 84 -7.33 -9.15 -7.81
CA LEU A 84 -7.63 -10.23 -8.76
C LEU A 84 -6.88 -10.02 -10.08
N TRP A 85 -6.87 -8.80 -10.61
CA TRP A 85 -6.12 -8.49 -11.84
C TRP A 85 -4.62 -8.72 -11.67
N TYR A 86 -4.07 -8.33 -10.52
CA TYR A 86 -2.65 -8.52 -10.23
C TYR A 86 -2.25 -9.98 -10.11
N VAL A 87 -3.00 -10.79 -9.36
CA VAL A 87 -2.66 -12.21 -9.20
C VAL A 87 -2.83 -12.99 -10.51
N ALA A 88 -3.83 -12.64 -11.33
CA ALA A 88 -4.01 -13.26 -12.64
C ALA A 88 -2.80 -13.01 -13.55
N GLU A 89 -2.28 -11.78 -13.57
CA GLU A 89 -1.09 -11.44 -14.36
C GLU A 89 0.18 -12.09 -13.80
N LEU A 90 0.35 -12.15 -12.47
CA LEU A 90 1.46 -12.87 -11.85
C LEU A 90 1.45 -14.36 -12.22
N TYR A 91 0.29 -15.03 -12.19
CA TYR A 91 0.20 -16.42 -12.64
C TYR A 91 0.51 -16.59 -14.13
N ARG A 92 0.09 -15.65 -14.98
CA ARG A 92 0.39 -15.68 -16.41
C ARG A 92 1.90 -15.60 -16.69
N GLN A 93 2.65 -14.88 -15.86
CA GLN A 93 4.11 -14.78 -15.95
C GLN A 93 4.81 -16.01 -15.36
N TYR A 94 4.24 -16.61 -14.31
CA TYR A 94 4.82 -17.75 -13.61
C TYR A 94 4.58 -19.09 -14.32
N VAL A 95 3.45 -19.23 -15.02
CA VAL A 95 3.01 -20.48 -15.61
C VAL A 95 3.31 -20.48 -17.12
N ASP A 96 3.76 -21.62 -17.65
CA ASP A 96 3.95 -21.82 -19.08
C ASP A 96 2.66 -21.41 -19.85
N PRO A 97 2.74 -20.58 -20.91
CA PRO A 97 1.55 -20.12 -21.64
C PRO A 97 0.69 -21.25 -22.22
N LYS A 98 1.26 -22.44 -22.44
CA LYS A 98 0.55 -23.64 -22.90
C LYS A 98 -0.06 -24.44 -21.76
N ALA A 99 0.28 -24.15 -20.50
CA ALA A 99 -0.17 -24.92 -19.36
C ALA A 99 -1.70 -24.98 -19.24
N PRO A 100 -2.47 -23.89 -19.43
CA PRO A 100 -3.92 -23.95 -19.39
C PRO A 100 -4.56 -24.95 -20.37
N TYR A 101 -3.84 -25.34 -21.43
CA TYR A 101 -4.28 -26.32 -22.42
C TYR A 101 -3.84 -27.76 -22.11
N ARG A 102 -3.11 -27.98 -21.01
CA ARG A 102 -2.69 -29.31 -20.56
C ARG A 102 -3.84 -29.98 -19.82
N SER A 103 -3.99 -31.29 -20.00
CA SER A 103 -5.03 -32.09 -19.34
C SER A 103 -4.76 -32.34 -17.84
N LYS A 104 -3.48 -32.31 -17.42
CA LYS A 104 -3.09 -32.48 -16.02
C LYS A 104 -3.22 -31.15 -15.27
N ARG A 105 -3.79 -31.22 -14.06
CA ARG A 105 -3.88 -30.07 -13.14
C ARG A 105 -2.49 -29.49 -12.87
N ILE A 106 -2.40 -28.16 -12.91
CA ILE A 106 -1.20 -27.41 -12.55
C ILE A 106 -1.30 -27.04 -11.07
N ALA A 107 -0.21 -27.25 -10.33
CA ALA A 107 -0.08 -26.70 -8.99
C ALA A 107 0.30 -25.22 -9.10
N LEU A 108 -0.49 -24.34 -8.47
CA LEU A 108 -0.21 -22.91 -8.40
C LEU A 108 0.20 -22.54 -6.97
N PRO A 109 1.14 -21.62 -6.79
CA PRO A 109 1.44 -21.07 -5.47
C PRO A 109 0.21 -20.32 -4.95
N ALA A 110 -0.16 -20.56 -3.69
CA ALA A 110 -1.34 -19.94 -3.09
C ALA A 110 -1.06 -18.44 -2.84
N PRO A 111 -1.98 -17.53 -3.18
CA PRO A 111 -1.77 -16.11 -2.97
C PRO A 111 -2.30 -15.68 -1.59
N THR A 112 -1.69 -14.66 -1.01
CA THR A 112 -2.20 -13.96 0.17
C THR A 112 -2.13 -12.46 -0.08
N PHE A 113 -3.19 -11.75 0.32
CA PHE A 113 -3.41 -10.37 -0.04
C PHE A 113 -3.47 -9.51 1.21
N TYR A 114 -2.63 -8.47 1.26
CA TYR A 114 -2.62 -7.49 2.34
C TYR A 114 -2.70 -6.07 1.78
N VAL A 115 -3.52 -5.25 2.43
CA VAL A 115 -3.59 -3.81 2.19
C VAL A 115 -3.21 -3.10 3.48
N PHE A 116 -2.25 -2.18 3.41
CA PHE A 116 -1.90 -1.31 4.52
C PHE A 116 -2.67 0.00 4.43
N TYR A 117 -3.48 0.28 5.43
CA TYR A 117 -4.26 1.51 5.51
C TYR A 117 -3.57 2.55 6.41
N ASN A 118 -3.35 3.76 5.90
CA ASN A 118 -2.89 4.92 6.69
C ASN A 118 -3.66 6.21 6.39
N GLY A 119 -4.96 6.05 6.12
CA GLY A 119 -5.85 7.17 5.84
C GLY A 119 -6.25 7.97 7.07
N TRP A 120 -7.07 9.01 6.82
CA TRP A 120 -7.61 9.91 7.83
C TRP A 120 -8.87 9.39 8.51
N VAL A 121 -9.67 8.59 7.81
CA VAL A 121 -10.90 8.05 8.36
C VAL A 121 -10.54 7.04 9.45
N GLU A 122 -11.16 7.19 10.60
CA GLU A 122 -10.99 6.23 11.69
C GLU A 122 -11.52 4.87 11.25
N MET A 123 -10.66 3.86 11.29
CA MET A 123 -10.95 2.50 10.86
C MET A 123 -10.47 1.52 11.92
N PRO A 124 -11.09 0.33 12.03
CA PRO A 124 -10.63 -0.71 12.94
C PRO A 124 -9.15 -1.06 12.73
N GLN A 125 -8.54 -1.68 13.74
CA GLN A 125 -7.15 -2.14 13.67
C GLN A 125 -6.91 -3.06 12.46
N GLU A 126 -7.88 -3.95 12.19
CA GLU A 126 -7.85 -4.85 11.04
C GLU A 126 -9.28 -5.13 10.55
N TRP A 127 -9.45 -5.37 9.26
CA TRP A 127 -10.70 -5.85 8.68
C TRP A 127 -10.44 -6.64 7.39
N GLN A 128 -11.48 -7.26 6.84
CA GLN A 128 -11.40 -8.02 5.59
C GLN A 128 -12.28 -7.40 4.51
N LEU A 129 -11.78 -7.44 3.27
CA LEU A 129 -12.57 -7.22 2.07
C LEU A 129 -12.64 -8.54 1.30
N ARG A 130 -13.81 -8.87 0.75
CA ARG A 130 -13.99 -10.09 -0.03
C ARG A 130 -14.45 -9.75 -1.42
N LEU A 131 -13.89 -10.43 -2.42
CA LEU A 131 -14.40 -10.32 -3.77
C LEU A 131 -15.83 -10.85 -3.86
N SER A 132 -16.16 -11.87 -3.06
CA SER A 132 -17.48 -12.48 -3.03
C SER A 132 -18.60 -11.52 -2.64
N ASP A 133 -18.31 -10.47 -1.85
CA ASP A 133 -19.26 -9.42 -1.48
C ASP A 133 -19.82 -8.67 -2.71
N SER A 134 -19.12 -8.72 -3.85
CA SER A 134 -19.54 -8.08 -5.10
C SER A 134 -20.56 -8.91 -5.91
N PHE A 135 -20.84 -10.16 -5.52
CA PHE A 135 -21.69 -11.08 -6.30
C PHE A 135 -23.12 -11.26 -5.78
N GLY A 136 -23.50 -10.51 -4.74
CA GLY A 136 -24.83 -10.66 -4.11
C GLY A 136 -25.02 -12.07 -3.53
N ASP A 137 -26.09 -12.75 -3.91
CA ASP A 137 -26.46 -14.06 -3.36
C ASP A 137 -25.62 -15.24 -3.91
N ALA A 138 -24.72 -15.01 -4.88
CA ALA A 138 -23.92 -16.05 -5.53
C ALA A 138 -22.68 -16.47 -4.70
N ALA A 139 -22.90 -16.90 -3.46
CA ALA A 139 -21.83 -17.33 -2.56
C ALA A 139 -21.02 -18.51 -3.14
N GLY A 140 -19.69 -18.43 -3.03
CA GLY A 140 -18.78 -19.49 -3.48
C GLY A 140 -18.48 -19.53 -4.99
N ALA A 141 -19.02 -18.60 -5.79
CA ALA A 141 -18.71 -18.51 -7.22
C ALA A 141 -17.22 -18.19 -7.47
N MET A 142 -16.65 -17.29 -6.66
CA MET A 142 -15.23 -16.96 -6.62
C MET A 142 -14.94 -16.30 -5.27
N GLU A 143 -13.79 -16.61 -4.68
CA GLU A 143 -13.37 -16.01 -3.40
C GLU A 143 -11.93 -15.51 -3.49
N LEU A 144 -11.74 -14.29 -3.04
CA LEU A 144 -10.47 -13.62 -2.86
C LEU A 144 -10.63 -12.72 -1.64
N ILE A 145 -9.91 -13.07 -0.57
CA ILE A 145 -9.99 -12.39 0.72
C ILE A 145 -8.76 -11.52 0.88
N VAL A 146 -8.99 -10.24 1.16
CA VAL A 146 -7.95 -9.24 1.39
C VAL A 146 -7.96 -8.87 2.87
N ASN A 147 -6.82 -9.02 3.53
CA ASN A 147 -6.65 -8.56 4.91
C ASN A 147 -6.17 -7.12 4.87
N VAL A 148 -6.95 -6.20 5.43
CA VAL A 148 -6.59 -4.79 5.53
C VAL A 148 -6.11 -4.50 6.94
N LEU A 149 -4.88 -4.00 7.05
CA LEU A 149 -4.21 -3.73 8.32
C LEU A 149 -4.05 -2.22 8.48
N ASN A 150 -4.66 -1.65 9.51
CA ASN A 150 -4.50 -0.24 9.84
C ASN A 150 -3.13 -0.02 10.46
N ILE A 151 -2.29 0.73 9.74
CA ILE A 151 -0.93 1.06 10.16
C ILE A 151 -0.82 2.53 10.63
N ASN A 152 -1.94 3.21 10.87
CA ASN A 152 -1.92 4.44 11.65
C ASN A 152 -1.48 4.15 13.10
N ALA A 153 -0.79 5.09 13.74
CA ALA A 153 -0.24 4.88 15.08
C ALA A 153 -1.36 4.69 16.12
N GLU A 154 -2.46 5.43 15.94
CA GLU A 154 -3.66 5.46 16.77
C GLU A 154 -4.42 4.13 16.75
N ALA A 155 -4.24 3.33 15.69
CA ALA A 155 -4.85 2.01 15.58
C ALA A 155 -4.12 0.94 16.39
N GLU A 156 -2.92 1.24 16.90
CA GLU A 156 -2.10 0.38 17.76
C GLU A 156 -1.89 -1.05 17.24
N HIS A 157 -1.89 -1.24 15.92
CA HIS A 157 -1.78 -2.58 15.36
C HIS A 157 -0.42 -3.21 15.72
N PRO A 158 -0.40 -4.44 16.30
CA PRO A 158 0.82 -5.12 16.72
C PRO A 158 1.87 -5.36 15.61
N ILE A 159 1.48 -5.28 14.33
CA ILE A 159 2.41 -5.45 13.22
C ILE A 159 3.52 -4.38 13.22
N LEU A 160 3.23 -3.16 13.69
CA LEU A 160 4.23 -2.09 13.80
C LEU A 160 5.25 -2.37 14.91
N ALA A 161 4.89 -3.15 15.93
CA ALA A 161 5.87 -3.61 16.92
C ALA A 161 6.79 -4.69 16.33
N ARG A 162 6.26 -5.56 15.47
CA ARG A 162 6.97 -6.72 14.90
C ARG A 162 7.80 -6.42 13.65
N CYS A 163 7.40 -5.42 12.86
CA CYS A 163 8.04 -5.07 11.59
C CYS A 163 8.64 -3.66 11.65
N VAL A 164 9.96 -3.57 11.84
CA VAL A 164 10.69 -2.30 11.94
C VAL A 164 10.57 -1.46 10.65
N PRO A 165 10.70 -2.02 9.43
CA PRO A 165 10.52 -1.26 8.21
C PRO A 165 9.12 -0.68 8.06
N LEU A 166 8.08 -1.45 8.41
CA LEU A 166 6.70 -0.97 8.33
C LEU A 166 6.41 0.12 9.37
N ARG A 167 6.96 -0.03 10.59
CA ARG A 167 6.88 1.03 11.61
C ARG A 167 7.55 2.32 11.15
N ALA A 168 8.73 2.23 10.57
CA ALA A 168 9.45 3.39 10.06
C ALA A 168 8.68 4.07 8.91
N TYR A 169 8.10 3.29 7.99
CA TYR A 169 7.22 3.80 6.94
C TYR A 169 5.98 4.51 7.52
N SER A 170 5.28 3.87 8.47
CA SER A 170 4.11 4.46 9.13
C SER A 170 4.45 5.78 9.82
N ALA A 171 5.53 5.81 10.62
CA ALA A 171 5.99 7.01 11.32
C ALA A 171 6.36 8.14 10.35
N PHE A 172 7.02 7.83 9.24
CA PHE A 172 7.32 8.81 8.20
C PHE A 172 6.04 9.42 7.63
N VAL A 173 5.06 8.60 7.24
CA VAL A 173 3.82 9.10 6.64
C VAL A 173 3.01 9.93 7.64
N ALA A 174 2.93 9.50 8.90
CA ALA A 174 2.30 10.28 9.96
C ALA A 174 2.97 11.65 10.11
N LYS A 175 4.31 11.70 10.16
CA LYS A 175 5.02 12.97 10.30
C LYS A 175 4.85 13.90 9.09
N VAL A 176 4.87 13.39 7.86
CA VAL A 176 4.59 14.20 6.66
C VAL A 176 3.17 14.79 6.75
N ARG A 177 2.21 13.97 7.16
CA ARG A 177 0.81 14.36 7.32
C ARG A 177 0.65 15.49 8.34
N ASP A 178 1.28 15.36 9.51
CA ASP A 178 1.25 16.39 10.57
C ASP A 178 1.84 17.72 10.08
N CYS A 179 2.99 17.67 9.39
CA CYS A 179 3.61 18.85 8.81
C CYS A 179 2.68 19.54 7.80
N VAL A 180 2.07 18.78 6.88
CA VAL A 180 1.15 19.34 5.88
C VAL A 180 -0.10 19.92 6.53
N HIS A 181 -0.66 19.24 7.53
CA HIS A 181 -1.82 19.74 8.28
C HIS A 181 -1.50 21.03 9.04
N SER A 182 -0.27 21.19 9.53
CA SER A 182 0.21 22.44 10.14
C SER A 182 0.51 23.58 9.15
N GLY A 183 0.22 23.40 7.85
CA GLY A 183 0.44 24.40 6.80
C GLY A 183 1.84 24.37 6.18
N THR A 184 2.65 23.34 6.46
CA THR A 184 3.98 23.18 5.85
C THR A 184 3.85 22.58 4.45
N ALA A 185 4.37 23.27 3.43
CA ALA A 185 4.42 22.73 2.07
C ALA A 185 5.10 21.35 2.01
N LEU A 186 4.57 20.43 1.19
CA LEU A 186 5.04 19.05 1.08
C LEU A 186 6.57 18.95 0.85
N ALA A 187 7.10 19.85 0.01
CA ALA A 187 8.53 19.97 -0.28
C ALA A 187 9.42 20.20 0.96
N ARG A 188 8.88 20.81 2.03
CA ARG A 188 9.56 20.99 3.32
C ARG A 188 9.19 19.90 4.33
N ALA A 189 7.94 19.42 4.28
CA ALA A 189 7.45 18.35 5.15
C ALA A 189 8.22 17.03 4.96
N VAL A 190 8.56 16.68 3.72
CA VAL A 190 9.30 15.43 3.41
C VAL A 190 10.70 15.43 4.06
N PRO A 191 11.61 16.41 3.82
CA PRO A 191 12.90 16.46 4.52
C PRO A 191 12.78 16.51 6.04
N GLU A 192 11.75 17.16 6.58
CA GLU A 192 11.50 17.18 8.02
C GLU A 192 11.13 15.79 8.55
N ALA A 193 10.27 15.06 7.85
CA ALA A 193 9.91 13.68 8.21
C ALA A 193 11.11 12.72 8.12
N ILE A 194 12.00 12.90 7.14
CA ILE A 194 13.26 12.14 7.06
C ILE A 194 14.12 12.40 8.31
N ARG A 195 14.34 13.67 8.67
CA ARG A 195 15.11 14.03 9.88
C ARG A 195 14.46 13.49 11.15
N TYR A 196 13.13 13.53 11.25
CA TYR A 196 12.39 12.95 12.35
C TYR A 196 12.63 11.44 12.45
N CYS A 197 12.58 10.70 11.34
CA CYS A 197 12.82 9.27 11.31
C CYS A 197 14.24 8.91 11.78
N ILE A 198 15.24 9.67 11.33
CA ILE A 198 16.64 9.49 11.77
C ILE A 198 16.76 9.74 13.28
N ALA A 199 16.22 10.85 13.77
CA ALA A 199 16.31 11.25 15.18
C ALA A 199 15.61 10.27 16.14
N HIS A 200 14.52 9.62 15.69
CA HIS A 200 13.73 8.68 16.50
C HIS A 200 14.07 7.20 16.20
N ASN A 201 15.19 6.94 15.52
CA ASN A 201 15.68 5.59 15.23
C ASN A 201 14.71 4.72 14.38
N TYR A 202 13.96 5.37 13.48
CA TYR A 202 13.14 4.69 12.47
C TYR A 202 13.96 4.48 11.21
N LEU A 203 14.57 3.30 11.05
CA LEU A 203 15.46 2.97 9.92
C LEU A 203 16.50 4.08 9.60
N PRO A 204 17.31 4.52 10.58
CA PRO A 204 18.15 5.71 10.43
C PRO A 204 19.14 5.59 9.27
N GLU A 205 19.79 4.45 9.08
CA GLU A 205 20.72 4.24 7.96
C GLU A 205 20.06 4.44 6.60
N TYR A 206 18.82 3.95 6.43
CA TYR A 206 18.08 4.11 5.19
C TYR A 206 17.71 5.57 4.94
N PHE A 207 17.17 6.26 5.94
CA PHE A 207 16.77 7.65 5.80
C PHE A 207 17.95 8.62 5.70
N THR A 208 19.08 8.35 6.35
CA THR A 208 20.33 9.09 6.15
C THR A 208 20.80 8.98 4.71
N ASN A 209 20.85 7.75 4.16
CA ASN A 209 21.18 7.54 2.75
C ASN A 209 20.23 8.28 1.80
N LYS A 210 18.93 8.38 2.13
CA LYS A 210 17.95 9.13 1.34
C LYS A 210 18.13 10.64 1.43
N LEU A 211 18.52 11.14 2.61
CA LEU A 211 18.80 12.56 2.82
C LEU A 211 20.06 13.01 2.08
N GLU A 212 21.14 12.22 2.13
CA GLU A 212 22.44 12.56 1.54
C GLU A 212 22.46 12.51 0.02
N LYS A 213 21.69 11.59 -0.57
CA LYS A 213 21.71 11.40 -2.03
C LYS A 213 20.79 12.37 -2.79
N GLU A 214 20.01 13.21 -2.11
CA GLU A 214 18.93 14.02 -2.73
C GLU A 214 17.96 13.20 -3.60
N VAL A 215 17.94 11.86 -3.43
CA VAL A 215 17.36 10.89 -4.41
C VAL A 215 15.83 10.84 -4.38
N PHE A 216 15.18 11.51 -3.43
CA PHE A 216 13.78 11.85 -3.63
C PHE A 216 13.75 13.15 -4.44
N ASP A 217 13.88 13.02 -5.76
CA ASP A 217 13.65 14.09 -6.72
C ASP A 217 12.38 14.84 -6.31
N MET A 218 12.57 15.98 -5.63
CA MET A 218 11.51 16.89 -5.18
C MET A 218 10.67 17.42 -6.35
N VAL A 219 11.06 17.09 -7.59
CA VAL A 219 10.51 17.53 -8.87
C VAL A 219 9.35 16.66 -9.38
N ASN A 220 9.08 15.48 -8.78
CA ASN A 220 7.87 14.68 -9.11
C ASN A 220 6.76 14.76 -8.04
N PHE A 221 6.90 15.65 -7.05
CA PHE A 221 5.98 15.79 -5.91
C PHE A 221 4.83 16.78 -6.18
N GLU A 222 4.30 16.84 -7.40
CA GLU A 222 3.18 17.73 -7.69
C GLU A 222 1.82 17.06 -7.39
N TRP A 223 1.11 17.73 -6.47
CA TRP A 223 -0.33 17.71 -6.24
C TRP A 223 -0.94 16.35 -5.85
N ASP A 224 -1.05 16.16 -4.53
CA ASP A 224 -1.92 15.16 -3.93
C ASP A 224 -3.39 15.51 -4.26
N GLU A 225 -3.87 14.92 -5.36
CA GLU A 225 -5.24 15.06 -5.86
C GLU A 225 -6.26 14.56 -4.83
N GLU A 226 -5.82 13.73 -3.87
CA GLU A 226 -6.60 13.23 -2.74
C GLU A 226 -6.78 14.32 -1.68
N LEU A 227 -5.69 15.00 -1.28
CA LEU A 227 -5.76 16.15 -0.37
C LEU A 227 -6.62 17.27 -0.98
N ALA A 228 -6.43 17.57 -2.28
CA ALA A 228 -7.24 18.57 -2.98
C ALA A 228 -8.69 18.12 -3.26
N ARG A 229 -9.00 16.82 -3.19
CA ARG A 229 -10.37 16.30 -3.27
C ARG A 229 -11.02 16.28 -1.89
N GLN A 230 -10.27 15.99 -0.83
CA GLN A 230 -10.73 16.06 0.56
C GLN A 230 -11.02 17.49 0.98
N VAL A 231 -10.10 18.43 0.74
CA VAL A 231 -10.33 19.86 1.00
C VAL A 231 -11.56 20.36 0.24
N ARG A 232 -11.72 19.99 -1.04
CA ARG A 232 -12.93 20.36 -1.81
C ARG A 232 -14.21 19.68 -1.30
N ALA A 233 -14.12 18.49 -0.72
CA ALA A 233 -15.27 17.79 -0.15
C ALA A 233 -15.66 18.40 1.21
N GLU A 234 -14.69 18.83 2.01
CA GLU A 234 -14.88 19.59 3.25
C GLU A 234 -15.48 20.97 2.94
N GLU A 235 -14.92 21.72 1.98
CA GLU A 235 -15.46 23.00 1.50
C GLU A 235 -16.91 22.85 0.99
N ALA A 236 -17.20 21.82 0.19
CA ALA A 236 -18.55 21.57 -0.31
C ALA A 236 -19.55 21.18 0.79
N TRP A 237 -19.07 20.58 1.89
CA TRP A 237 -19.89 20.24 3.05
C TRP A 237 -20.16 21.47 3.92
N GLU A 238 -19.16 22.33 4.14
CA GLU A 238 -19.29 23.61 4.85
C GLU A 238 -20.22 24.58 4.11
N ASP A 239 -20.04 24.76 2.79
CA ASP A 239 -20.92 25.58 1.93
C ASP A 239 -22.37 25.08 1.95
N GLY A 240 -22.56 23.75 2.00
CA GLY A 240 -23.87 23.11 2.12
C GLY A 240 -24.54 23.38 3.47
N MET A 241 -23.79 23.39 4.57
CA MET A 241 -24.30 23.75 5.90
C MET A 241 -24.64 25.23 6.01
N GLU A 242 -23.83 26.11 5.44
CA GLU A 242 -24.04 27.56 5.49
C GLU A 242 -25.26 27.97 4.62
N SER A 243 -25.40 27.38 3.43
CA SER A 243 -26.60 27.54 2.60
C SER A 243 -27.84 26.95 3.27
N GLY A 244 -27.74 25.82 3.96
CA GLY A 244 -28.84 25.21 4.72
C GLY A 244 -29.32 26.08 5.89
N ARG A 245 -28.42 26.80 6.58
CA ARG A 245 -28.78 27.75 7.64
C ARG A 245 -29.43 29.02 7.11
N GLN A 246 -29.05 29.49 5.92
CA GLN A 246 -29.66 30.68 5.31
C GLN A 246 -31.05 30.42 4.71
N HIS A 247 -31.33 29.19 4.25
CA HIS A 247 -32.64 28.81 3.68
C HIS A 247 -33.61 28.19 4.71
N GLY A 248 -33.17 28.06 5.96
CA GLY A 248 -33.97 27.52 7.09
C GLY A 248 -34.44 28.57 8.10
N MET A 249 -34.24 29.86 7.82
CA MET A 249 -34.90 31.01 8.50
C MET A 249 -35.88 31.68 7.55
#